data_AF-A0A6A8M6V9-F1
#
_entry.id   AF-A0A6A8M6V9-F1
#
_cell.length_a   1.000
_cell.length_b   1.000
_cell.length_c   1.000
_cell.angle_alpha   90.00
_cell.angle_beta   90.00
_cell.angle_gamma   90.00
#
_symmetry.space_group_name_H-M   'P 1'
#
loop_
_entity.id
_entity.type
_entity.pdbx_description
1 polymer ?
#
loop_
_entity_poly.entity_id
_entity_poly.type
_entity_poly.pdbx_seq_one_letter_code
_entity_poly.pdbx_strand_id
1 'polypeptide(L)'
;MNKIRERAGSAALFMAIGITGFAVAMAVATAVAREMTVQSSVRTLGSVWSKSILSEYDVHLLDDYGILAFYGNDEMVRKKLETYMEYSMSGKMRTRLQGAEVELGGFEMDIVQNFRRSMKESLITEAGKTMAFEKRIKRPPLEQDPFPGLSGGTFTGGDIPEELDSGRLEDRDGYRYISNPVILRTLPSRESKDGFKSNSMDRILKNGGFENYSHLPENLACEMIFLRNHLGSHLYAPNNKKSYFRNEWEYVAAGKPSDTENLKIVRRRLFIVRNGANLAYLWSDSEKTQLTMAVAEIISPAAAPAVQLVLMELWAAAEASSDVDDLLNDKRVPVIKTKETWKTSLSGILESRALRGKLDEEALKSLDEHRSEIGEVTGKAGGNGSGNISEGLSYEEYLSGMILSMSPETRTLRIMDIVQINMKYRYYKDFNLREYHRGLRFTIKTNGLDQTGEDQYS
;
A
#
# COMPACT_ATOMS: atom_id res chain seq x y z
N MET A 1 -93.93 -35.77 -24.25
CA MET A 1 -92.55 -35.96 -24.77
C MET A 1 -91.70 -34.68 -24.86
N ASN A 2 -92.25 -33.45 -24.86
CA ASN A 2 -91.43 -32.22 -24.96
C ASN A 2 -90.65 -31.82 -23.69
N LYS A 3 -91.15 -32.06 -22.48
CA LYS A 3 -90.46 -31.67 -21.22
C LYS A 3 -89.17 -32.44 -20.88
N ILE A 4 -88.99 -33.65 -21.45
CA ILE A 4 -87.79 -34.48 -21.21
C ILE A 4 -86.66 -34.06 -22.16
N ARG A 5 -86.99 -33.57 -23.36
CA ARG A 5 -86.04 -33.11 -24.37
C ARG A 5 -85.40 -31.76 -24.02
N GLU A 6 -86.12 -30.89 -23.30
CA GLU A 6 -85.57 -29.62 -22.76
C GLU A 6 -84.55 -29.83 -21.61
N ARG A 7 -84.79 -30.82 -20.72
CA ARG A 7 -83.87 -31.14 -19.61
C ARG A 7 -82.57 -31.82 -20.05
N ALA A 8 -82.61 -32.59 -21.15
CA ALA A 8 -81.42 -33.20 -21.74
C ALA A 8 -80.49 -32.14 -22.36
N GLY A 9 -81.06 -31.10 -23.00
CA GLY A 9 -80.31 -29.95 -23.52
C GLY A 9 -79.68 -29.10 -22.42
N SER A 10 -80.39 -28.84 -21.32
CA SER A 10 -79.83 -28.09 -20.18
C SER A 10 -78.70 -28.86 -19.48
N ALA A 11 -78.85 -30.17 -19.28
CA ALA A 11 -77.81 -31.01 -18.66
C ALA A 11 -76.54 -31.09 -19.51
N ALA A 12 -76.67 -31.17 -20.84
CA ALA A 12 -75.53 -31.11 -21.75
C ALA A 12 -74.82 -29.74 -21.70
N LEU A 13 -75.59 -28.64 -21.59
CA LEU A 13 -75.04 -27.30 -21.44
C LEU A 13 -74.24 -27.14 -20.12
N PHE A 14 -74.78 -27.65 -19.01
CA PHE A 14 -74.09 -27.65 -17.72
C PHE A 14 -72.80 -28.50 -17.74
N MET A 15 -72.81 -29.68 -18.38
CA MET A 15 -71.60 -30.48 -18.56
C MET A 15 -70.56 -29.76 -19.43
N ALA A 16 -70.96 -29.12 -20.52
CA ALA A 16 -70.05 -28.37 -21.39
C ALA A 16 -69.41 -27.19 -20.67
N ILE A 17 -70.17 -26.46 -19.86
CA ILE A 17 -69.65 -25.38 -19.00
C ILE A 17 -68.67 -25.94 -17.96
N GLY A 18 -68.99 -27.07 -17.34
CA GLY A 18 -68.11 -27.74 -16.38
C GLY A 18 -66.78 -28.20 -16.99
N ILE A 19 -66.81 -28.84 -18.15
CA ILE A 19 -65.60 -29.29 -18.87
C ILE A 19 -64.76 -28.09 -19.30
N THR A 20 -65.40 -27.03 -19.83
CA THR A 20 -64.69 -25.82 -20.24
C THR A 20 -64.06 -25.11 -19.04
N GLY A 21 -64.79 -24.98 -17.93
CA GLY A 21 -64.28 -24.41 -16.68
C GLY A 21 -63.10 -25.20 -16.13
N PHE A 22 -63.18 -26.53 -16.16
CA PHE A 22 -62.07 -27.40 -15.75
C PHE A 22 -60.85 -27.26 -16.69
N ALA A 23 -61.06 -27.20 -18.00
CA ALA A 23 -59.99 -26.99 -18.97
C ALA A 23 -59.29 -25.63 -18.77
N VAL A 24 -60.03 -24.56 -18.49
CA VAL A 24 -59.46 -23.25 -18.15
C VAL A 24 -58.68 -23.33 -16.84
N ALA A 25 -59.22 -23.96 -15.79
CA ALA A 25 -58.52 -24.14 -14.53
C ALA A 25 -57.20 -24.93 -14.68
N MET A 26 -57.21 -26.01 -15.48
CA MET A 26 -56.00 -26.76 -15.80
C MET A 26 -54.98 -25.92 -16.58
N ALA A 27 -55.43 -25.11 -17.54
CA ALA A 27 -54.56 -24.21 -18.29
C ALA A 27 -53.89 -23.17 -17.38
N VAL A 28 -54.66 -22.59 -16.45
CA VAL A 28 -54.15 -21.65 -15.43
C VAL A 28 -53.14 -22.35 -14.51
N ALA A 29 -53.49 -23.52 -13.95
CA ALA A 29 -52.57 -24.27 -13.08
C ALA A 29 -51.26 -24.63 -13.79
N THR A 30 -51.34 -25.01 -15.07
CA THR A 30 -50.15 -25.31 -15.90
C THR A 30 -49.30 -24.06 -16.16
N ALA A 31 -49.95 -22.91 -16.38
CA ALA A 31 -49.25 -21.63 -16.57
C ALA A 31 -48.50 -21.21 -15.28
N VAL A 32 -49.18 -21.27 -14.12
CA VAL A 32 -48.58 -20.96 -12.82
C VAL A 32 -47.43 -21.92 -12.49
N ALA A 33 -47.63 -23.23 -12.67
CA ALA A 33 -46.59 -24.22 -12.42
C ALA A 33 -45.34 -23.98 -13.29
N ARG A 34 -45.52 -23.60 -14.57
CA ARG A 34 -44.41 -23.23 -15.46
C ARG A 34 -43.67 -22.00 -14.96
N GLU A 35 -44.40 -20.96 -14.57
CA GLU A 35 -43.82 -19.72 -14.05
C GLU A 35 -42.99 -19.97 -12.79
N MET A 36 -43.53 -20.74 -11.82
CA MET A 36 -42.78 -21.15 -10.63
C MET A 36 -41.53 -21.97 -10.97
N THR A 37 -41.62 -22.86 -11.96
CA THR A 37 -40.46 -23.70 -12.37
C THR A 37 -39.36 -22.84 -13.02
N VAL A 38 -39.74 -21.87 -13.85
CA VAL A 38 -38.80 -20.90 -14.44
C VAL A 38 -38.14 -20.08 -13.36
N GLN A 39 -38.93 -19.53 -12.43
CA GLN A 39 -38.39 -18.75 -11.33
C GLN A 39 -37.40 -19.55 -10.48
N SER A 40 -37.74 -20.80 -10.14
CA SER A 40 -36.83 -21.68 -9.41
C SER A 40 -35.55 -21.96 -10.20
N SER A 41 -35.67 -22.18 -11.52
CA SER A 41 -34.53 -22.49 -12.38
C SER A 41 -33.61 -21.29 -12.55
N VAL A 42 -34.17 -20.09 -12.75
CA VAL A 42 -33.43 -18.82 -12.82
C VAL A 42 -32.71 -18.55 -11.51
N ARG A 43 -33.35 -18.79 -10.36
CA ARG A 43 -32.72 -18.60 -9.06
C ARG A 43 -31.51 -19.52 -8.85
N THR A 44 -31.63 -20.79 -9.21
CA THR A 44 -30.54 -21.77 -9.06
C THR A 44 -29.43 -21.54 -10.09
N LEU A 45 -29.79 -21.34 -11.36
CA LEU A 45 -28.82 -21.20 -12.45
C LEU A 45 -28.19 -19.81 -12.48
N GLY A 46 -28.88 -18.77 -11.99
CA GLY A 46 -28.35 -17.41 -11.88
C GLY A 46 -27.01 -17.36 -11.17
N SER A 47 -26.91 -18.01 -10.01
CA SER A 47 -25.64 -18.12 -9.26
C SER A 47 -24.57 -18.93 -10.01
N VAL A 48 -24.97 -19.89 -10.85
CA VAL A 48 -24.01 -20.65 -11.67
C VAL A 48 -23.45 -19.80 -12.79
N TRP A 49 -24.31 -19.00 -13.45
CA TRP A 49 -23.90 -18.11 -14.53
C TRP A 49 -23.02 -16.98 -14.03
N SER A 50 -23.36 -16.36 -12.90
CA SER A 50 -22.53 -15.32 -12.27
C SER A 50 -21.19 -15.87 -11.79
N LYS A 51 -21.16 -17.07 -11.17
CA LYS A 51 -19.90 -17.74 -10.79
C LYS A 51 -19.05 -18.12 -12.00
N SER A 52 -19.67 -18.41 -13.14
CA SER A 52 -18.94 -18.62 -14.39
C SER A 52 -18.23 -17.34 -14.83
N ILE A 53 -18.88 -16.17 -14.71
CA ILE A 53 -18.22 -14.87 -14.93
C ILE A 53 -17.08 -14.65 -13.91
N LEU A 54 -17.32 -14.88 -12.63
CA LEU A 54 -16.30 -14.73 -11.59
C LEU A 54 -15.12 -15.70 -11.79
N SER A 55 -15.31 -16.83 -12.46
CA SER A 55 -14.21 -17.75 -12.76
C SER A 55 -13.24 -17.21 -13.83
N GLU A 56 -13.60 -16.13 -14.53
CA GLU A 56 -12.77 -15.43 -15.52
C GLU A 56 -11.81 -14.40 -14.88
N TYR A 57 -11.39 -14.65 -13.63
CA TYR A 57 -10.44 -13.79 -12.93
C TYR A 57 -9.10 -13.71 -13.69
N ASP A 58 -8.38 -12.62 -13.47
CA ASP A 58 -7.05 -12.43 -14.04
C ASP A 58 -6.01 -13.29 -13.32
N VAL A 59 -5.42 -14.21 -14.08
CA VAL A 59 -4.43 -15.16 -13.55
C VAL A 59 -3.19 -14.45 -13.03
N HIS A 60 -2.78 -13.33 -13.63
CA HIS A 60 -1.59 -12.60 -13.19
C HIS A 60 -1.84 -11.79 -11.91
N LEU A 61 -3.03 -11.23 -11.73
CA LEU A 61 -3.41 -10.62 -10.44
C LEU A 61 -3.44 -11.65 -9.31
N LEU A 62 -3.97 -12.84 -9.58
CA LEU A 62 -3.99 -13.93 -8.60
C LEU A 62 -2.58 -14.44 -8.30
N ASP A 63 -1.77 -14.71 -9.31
CA ASP A 63 -0.45 -15.34 -9.13
C ASP A 63 0.60 -14.40 -8.53
N ASP A 64 0.47 -13.09 -8.73
CA ASP A 64 1.44 -12.11 -8.23
C ASP A 64 1.04 -11.49 -6.90
N TYR A 65 -0.27 -11.34 -6.65
CA TYR A 65 -0.82 -10.58 -5.53
C TYR A 65 -1.90 -11.34 -4.73
N GLY A 66 -2.30 -12.53 -5.19
CA GLY A 66 -3.42 -13.29 -4.63
C GLY A 66 -4.78 -12.60 -4.80
N ILE A 67 -4.88 -11.60 -5.69
CA ILE A 67 -6.08 -10.79 -5.87
C ILE A 67 -6.97 -11.44 -6.94
N LEU A 68 -8.22 -11.75 -6.56
CA LEU A 68 -9.26 -12.18 -7.49
C LEU A 68 -10.03 -10.96 -8.01
N ALA A 69 -9.93 -10.72 -9.32
CA ALA A 69 -10.73 -9.75 -10.03
C ALA A 69 -10.84 -10.14 -11.50
N PHE A 70 -12.01 -9.91 -12.12
CA PHE A 70 -12.21 -10.17 -13.55
C PHE A 70 -12.34 -8.84 -14.31
N TYR A 71 -11.89 -8.82 -15.57
CA TYR A 71 -11.98 -7.65 -16.44
C TYR A 71 -13.36 -7.55 -17.11
N GLY A 72 -13.96 -6.36 -17.14
CA GLY A 72 -15.12 -6.13 -17.99
C GLY A 72 -15.85 -4.80 -17.84
N ASN A 73 -16.92 -4.66 -18.61
CA ASN A 73 -17.91 -3.60 -18.48
C ASN A 73 -19.32 -4.22 -18.51
N ASP A 74 -20.32 -3.45 -18.09
CA ASP A 74 -21.71 -3.92 -17.97
C ASP A 74 -22.20 -4.64 -19.23
N GLU A 75 -21.96 -4.06 -20.41
CA GLU A 75 -22.42 -4.62 -21.68
C GLU A 75 -21.71 -5.94 -22.06
N MET A 76 -20.39 -6.02 -21.83
CA MET A 76 -19.63 -7.23 -22.10
C MET A 76 -20.06 -8.37 -21.18
N VAL A 77 -20.22 -8.07 -19.89
CA VAL A 77 -20.63 -9.08 -18.89
C VAL A 77 -22.07 -9.50 -19.13
N ARG A 78 -22.96 -8.56 -19.48
CA ARG A 78 -24.36 -8.85 -19.85
C ARG A 78 -24.44 -9.84 -21.01
N LYS A 79 -23.69 -9.62 -22.10
CA LYS A 79 -23.67 -10.54 -23.25
C LYS A 79 -23.19 -11.94 -22.87
N LYS A 80 -22.15 -12.04 -22.03
CA LYS A 80 -21.66 -13.34 -21.54
C LYS A 80 -22.71 -14.03 -20.68
N LEU A 81 -23.35 -13.29 -19.76
CA LEU A 81 -24.41 -13.82 -18.91
C LEU A 81 -25.59 -14.34 -19.75
N GLU A 82 -26.04 -13.57 -20.74
CA GLU A 82 -27.09 -13.99 -21.68
C GLU A 82 -26.69 -15.23 -22.48
N THR A 83 -25.43 -15.34 -22.89
CA THR A 83 -24.91 -16.54 -23.56
C THR A 83 -25.03 -17.77 -22.65
N TYR A 84 -24.65 -17.65 -21.37
CA TYR A 84 -24.80 -18.74 -20.40
C TYR A 84 -26.28 -19.09 -20.12
N MET A 85 -27.15 -18.07 -20.07
CA MET A 85 -28.59 -18.22 -19.91
C MET A 85 -29.21 -18.99 -21.08
N GLU A 86 -28.95 -18.55 -22.31
CA GLU A 86 -29.45 -19.17 -23.52
C GLU A 86 -28.96 -20.62 -23.63
N TYR A 87 -27.67 -20.87 -23.41
CA TYR A 87 -27.12 -22.23 -23.44
C TYR A 87 -27.79 -23.15 -22.41
N SER A 88 -27.99 -22.67 -21.18
CA SER A 88 -28.52 -23.48 -20.08
C SER A 88 -30.03 -23.75 -20.20
N MET A 89 -30.79 -22.81 -20.78
CA MET A 89 -32.26 -22.81 -20.82
C MET A 89 -32.83 -23.16 -22.21
N SER A 90 -32.03 -23.11 -23.27
CA SER A 90 -32.49 -23.44 -24.63
C SER A 90 -33.11 -24.85 -24.68
N GLY A 91 -34.30 -24.93 -25.30
CA GLY A 91 -35.02 -26.19 -25.48
C GLY A 91 -35.67 -26.80 -24.23
N LYS A 92 -35.36 -26.32 -23.01
CA LYS A 92 -35.86 -26.92 -21.76
C LYS A 92 -37.18 -26.31 -21.27
N MET A 93 -37.48 -25.06 -21.60
CA MET A 93 -38.76 -24.42 -21.27
C MET A 93 -39.21 -23.48 -22.38
N ARG A 94 -40.48 -23.57 -22.80
CA ARG A 94 -41.12 -22.71 -23.82
C ARG A 94 -41.38 -21.27 -23.31
N THR A 95 -40.46 -20.72 -22.52
CA THR A 95 -40.54 -19.37 -21.95
C THR A 95 -39.59 -18.43 -22.66
N ARG A 96 -40.07 -17.23 -22.99
CA ARG A 96 -39.25 -16.16 -23.54
C ARG A 96 -38.43 -15.54 -22.41
N LEU A 97 -37.15 -15.87 -22.33
CA LEU A 97 -36.20 -15.03 -21.60
C LEU A 97 -36.17 -13.67 -22.30
N GLN A 98 -36.30 -12.59 -21.53
CA GLN A 98 -36.33 -11.23 -22.09
C GLN A 98 -34.96 -10.55 -22.08
N GLY A 99 -33.96 -11.21 -21.48
CA GLY A 99 -32.57 -10.75 -21.38
C GLY A 99 -32.10 -10.66 -19.95
N ALA A 100 -30.93 -10.04 -19.78
CA ALA A 100 -30.40 -9.69 -18.46
C ALA A 100 -29.93 -8.24 -18.41
N GLU A 101 -29.89 -7.70 -17.20
CA GLU A 101 -29.18 -6.46 -16.87
C GLU A 101 -28.03 -6.81 -15.93
N VAL A 102 -26.92 -6.11 -16.08
CA VAL A 102 -25.74 -6.27 -15.23
C VAL A 102 -25.30 -4.89 -14.78
N GLU A 103 -24.96 -4.78 -13.51
CA GLU A 103 -24.41 -3.58 -12.89
C GLU A 103 -23.10 -3.98 -12.18
N LEU A 104 -21.98 -3.47 -12.70
CA LEU A 104 -20.66 -3.63 -12.09
C LEU A 104 -20.27 -2.48 -11.16
N GLY A 105 -21.07 -1.41 -11.16
CA GLY A 105 -20.88 -0.24 -10.31
C GLY A 105 -20.86 -0.62 -8.82
N GLY A 106 -19.85 -0.13 -8.10
CA GLY A 106 -19.59 -0.45 -6.71
C GLY A 106 -18.72 -1.69 -6.48
N PHE A 107 -18.38 -2.46 -7.53
CA PHE A 107 -17.52 -3.64 -7.45
C PHE A 107 -16.12 -3.41 -8.03
N GLU A 108 -15.82 -2.20 -8.50
CA GLU A 108 -14.54 -1.83 -9.10
C GLU A 108 -13.39 -2.01 -8.10
N MET A 109 -12.24 -2.44 -8.62
CA MET A 109 -11.03 -2.65 -7.83
C MET A 109 -10.25 -1.35 -7.56
N ASP A 110 -10.63 -0.23 -8.18
CA ASP A 110 -10.12 1.10 -7.81
C ASP A 110 -10.79 1.68 -6.54
N ILE A 111 -11.84 1.03 -6.03
CA ILE A 111 -12.47 1.35 -4.75
C ILE A 111 -11.66 0.72 -3.59
N VAL A 112 -11.18 1.57 -2.69
CA VAL A 112 -10.33 1.20 -1.53
C VAL A 112 -10.89 0.05 -0.70
N GLN A 113 -12.20 0.03 -0.43
CA GLN A 113 -12.82 -1.02 0.40
C GLN A 113 -12.86 -2.37 -0.31
N ASN A 114 -13.08 -2.37 -1.63
CA ASN A 114 -13.08 -3.58 -2.44
C ASN A 114 -11.67 -4.18 -2.50
N PHE A 115 -10.67 -3.33 -2.78
CA PHE A 115 -9.28 -3.74 -2.81
C PHE A 115 -8.80 -4.31 -1.47
N ARG A 116 -9.15 -3.66 -0.34
CA ARG A 116 -8.85 -4.17 1.01
C ARG A 116 -9.46 -5.53 1.27
N ARG A 117 -10.71 -5.73 0.86
CA ARG A 117 -11.38 -7.03 1.04
C ARG A 117 -10.66 -8.11 0.25
N SER A 118 -10.30 -7.84 -1.01
CA SER A 118 -9.53 -8.79 -1.82
C SER A 118 -8.13 -9.08 -1.27
N MET A 119 -7.43 -8.08 -0.70
CA MET A 119 -6.16 -8.34 0.02
C MET A 119 -6.36 -9.27 1.21
N LYS A 120 -7.44 -9.10 1.97
CA LYS A 120 -7.75 -9.96 3.12
C LYS A 120 -8.05 -11.40 2.68
N GLU A 121 -8.85 -11.57 1.62
CA GLU A 121 -9.19 -12.87 1.03
C GLU A 121 -7.93 -13.59 0.49
N SER A 122 -7.02 -12.84 -0.15
CA SER A 122 -5.70 -13.32 -0.57
C SER A 122 -4.92 -13.94 0.59
N LEU A 123 -4.81 -13.21 1.71
CA LEU A 123 -4.05 -13.66 2.88
C LEU A 123 -4.64 -14.89 3.56
N ILE A 124 -5.96 -15.05 3.59
CA ILE A 124 -6.61 -16.27 4.12
C ILE A 124 -6.22 -17.49 3.25
N THR A 125 -6.19 -17.28 1.94
CA THR A 125 -5.81 -18.31 0.97
C THR A 125 -4.33 -18.67 1.05
N GLU A 126 -3.45 -17.70 1.29
CA GLU A 126 -2.00 -17.89 1.48
C GLU A 126 -1.64 -18.46 2.85
N ALA A 127 -2.28 -18.01 3.94
CA ALA A 127 -2.07 -18.54 5.28
C ALA A 127 -2.49 -20.02 5.38
N GLY A 128 -3.48 -20.45 4.58
CA GLY A 128 -3.84 -21.84 4.40
C GLY A 128 -2.77 -22.67 3.65
N LYS A 129 -1.86 -22.04 2.90
CA LYS A 129 -0.76 -22.69 2.19
C LYS A 129 0.55 -22.72 2.99
N THR A 130 0.84 -21.67 3.78
CA THR A 130 2.06 -21.58 4.60
C THR A 130 1.88 -20.56 5.74
N MET A 131 1.92 -21.01 7.00
CA MET A 131 1.99 -20.12 8.18
C MET A 131 3.37 -19.44 8.34
N ALA A 132 4.09 -19.22 7.25
CA ALA A 132 5.43 -18.66 7.27
C ALA A 132 5.50 -17.52 6.26
N PHE A 133 5.85 -16.33 6.76
CA PHE A 133 6.32 -15.23 5.95
C PHE A 133 7.28 -15.72 4.87
N GLU A 134 6.99 -15.44 3.59
CA GLU A 134 7.93 -15.79 2.52
C GLU A 134 9.29 -15.13 2.82
N LYS A 135 10.35 -15.90 2.57
CA LYS A 135 11.72 -15.44 2.80
C LYS A 135 12.06 -14.41 1.74
N ARG A 136 12.22 -13.16 2.17
CA ARG A 136 12.61 -12.06 1.29
C ARG A 136 14.03 -12.26 0.75
N ILE A 137 14.25 -11.80 -0.47
CA ILE A 137 15.53 -11.94 -1.18
C ILE A 137 16.34 -10.67 -0.96
N LYS A 138 17.45 -10.76 -0.22
CA LYS A 138 18.38 -9.64 -0.03
C LYS A 138 18.99 -9.26 -1.38
N ARG A 139 18.94 -7.97 -1.69
CA ARG A 139 19.48 -7.42 -2.93
C ARG A 139 20.98 -7.17 -2.78
N PRO A 140 21.75 -7.26 -3.88
CA PRO A 140 23.17 -6.90 -3.83
C PRO A 140 23.32 -5.41 -3.46
N PRO A 141 24.39 -5.05 -2.72
CA PRO A 141 24.78 -3.66 -2.53
C PRO A 141 24.93 -2.98 -3.89
N LEU A 142 24.60 -1.70 -3.95
CA LEU A 142 24.82 -0.90 -5.15
C LEU A 142 26.32 -0.70 -5.39
N GLU A 143 26.78 -0.87 -6.63
CA GLU A 143 28.19 -0.65 -6.99
C GLU A 143 28.60 0.82 -6.89
N GLN A 144 27.64 1.76 -7.00
CA GLN A 144 27.83 3.21 -6.78
C GLN A 144 26.63 3.80 -6.03
N ASP A 145 26.86 4.72 -5.08
CA ASP A 145 25.78 5.47 -4.44
C ASP A 145 25.02 6.23 -5.54
N PRO A 146 23.70 6.00 -5.72
CA PRO A 146 22.90 6.72 -6.70
C PRO A 146 22.80 8.23 -6.38
N PHE A 147 23.34 8.68 -5.25
CA PHE A 147 23.39 10.07 -4.81
C PHE A 147 24.80 10.47 -4.32
N PRO A 148 25.78 10.64 -5.20
CA PRO A 148 27.07 11.19 -4.79
C PRO A 148 26.82 12.62 -4.23
N GLY A 149 27.10 12.84 -2.94
CA GLY A 149 27.02 14.17 -2.31
C GLY A 149 26.10 14.33 -1.09
N LEU A 150 25.44 13.28 -0.61
CA LEU A 150 24.76 13.31 0.71
C LEU A 150 25.72 13.16 1.91
N SER A 151 27.00 12.89 1.65
CA SER A 151 28.07 12.82 2.64
C SER A 151 28.61 14.22 2.98
N GLY A 152 27.86 14.95 3.79
CA GLY A 152 28.30 16.26 4.28
C GLY A 152 27.18 16.98 4.99
N GLY A 153 27.25 17.02 6.32
CA GLY A 153 26.24 17.65 7.17
C GLY A 153 26.06 19.13 6.85
N THR A 154 25.12 19.46 5.96
CA THR A 154 24.40 20.74 5.92
C THR A 154 23.04 20.46 5.31
N PHE A 155 22.06 20.14 6.16
CA PHE A 155 20.66 20.14 5.78
C PHE A 155 20.10 21.54 6.07
N THR A 156 20.20 22.44 5.10
CA THR A 156 19.36 23.64 5.09
C THR A 156 18.10 23.28 4.33
N GLY A 157 16.95 23.46 4.98
CA GLY A 157 15.66 23.15 4.38
C GLY A 157 15.43 23.97 3.11
N GLY A 158 14.99 23.27 2.06
CA GLY A 158 14.56 23.90 0.81
C GLY A 158 15.72 24.15 -0.15
N ASP A 159 16.07 23.15 -0.95
CA ASP A 159 15.98 23.22 -2.41
C ASP A 159 16.53 21.93 -3.03
N ILE A 160 15.99 21.58 -4.19
CA ILE A 160 16.39 20.41 -4.98
C ILE A 160 17.76 20.74 -5.58
N PRO A 161 18.80 19.89 -5.46
CA PRO A 161 20.02 20.08 -6.23
C PRO A 161 19.66 20.09 -7.72
N GLU A 162 20.03 21.16 -8.42
CA GLU A 162 19.80 21.40 -9.86
C GLU A 162 20.31 20.26 -10.75
N GLU A 163 21.22 19.43 -10.24
CA GLU A 163 21.81 18.28 -10.95
C GLU A 163 20.84 17.10 -11.18
N LEU A 164 19.59 17.18 -10.70
CA LEU A 164 18.52 16.25 -11.06
C LEU A 164 17.65 16.74 -12.25
N ASP A 165 17.91 17.93 -12.79
CA ASP A 165 17.27 18.43 -14.00
C ASP A 165 18.22 18.32 -15.20
N SER A 166 18.28 17.13 -15.80
CA SER A 166 18.36 16.96 -17.26
C SER A 166 18.84 15.55 -17.65
N GLY A 167 18.01 14.86 -18.43
CA GLY A 167 18.49 13.88 -19.40
C GLY A 167 18.88 12.50 -18.87
N ARG A 168 17.94 11.55 -19.00
CA ARG A 168 18.14 10.08 -18.99
C ARG A 168 18.51 9.46 -17.63
N LEU A 169 17.49 9.26 -16.79
CA LEU A 169 17.48 8.29 -15.69
C LEU A 169 16.74 6.99 -16.09
N GLU A 170 16.94 6.53 -17.33
CA GLU A 170 16.78 5.11 -17.65
C GLU A 170 18.21 4.54 -17.72
N ASP A 171 18.44 3.41 -17.03
CA ASP A 171 19.70 2.67 -16.94
C ASP A 171 20.78 3.11 -15.93
N ARG A 172 20.41 3.11 -14.63
CA ARG A 172 21.32 2.61 -13.58
C ARG A 172 20.58 1.69 -12.61
N ASP A 173 21.02 0.44 -12.49
CA ASP A 173 20.65 -0.53 -11.45
C ASP A 173 19.15 -0.77 -11.18
N GLY A 174 18.30 -0.58 -12.20
CA GLY A 174 16.86 -0.82 -12.12
C GLY A 174 16.03 0.31 -11.51
N TYR A 175 16.61 1.50 -11.30
CA TYR A 175 15.86 2.69 -10.90
C TYR A 175 15.04 3.23 -12.09
N ARG A 176 13.74 3.47 -11.88
CA ARG A 176 12.84 3.97 -12.94
C ARG A 176 12.13 5.26 -12.57
N TYR A 177 11.68 5.96 -13.61
CA TYR A 177 10.83 7.14 -13.54
C TYR A 177 9.65 7.01 -14.51
N ILE A 178 8.45 7.40 -14.08
CA ILE A 178 7.25 7.47 -14.93
C ILE A 178 7.15 8.87 -15.54
N SER A 179 7.52 9.00 -16.81
CA SER A 179 7.43 10.26 -17.56
C SER A 179 6.06 10.48 -18.20
N ASN A 180 5.28 9.42 -18.43
CA ASN A 180 4.02 9.51 -19.15
C ASN A 180 2.90 10.09 -18.24
N PRO A 181 2.37 11.29 -18.56
CA PRO A 181 1.35 11.95 -17.73
C PRO A 181 0.01 11.21 -17.76
N VAL A 182 -0.29 10.42 -18.80
CA VAL A 182 -1.51 9.61 -18.85
C VAL A 182 -1.46 8.53 -17.78
N ILE A 183 -0.32 7.84 -17.63
CA ILE A 183 -0.13 6.84 -16.59
C ILE A 183 -0.37 7.47 -15.22
N LEU A 184 0.30 8.59 -14.93
CA LEU A 184 0.16 9.32 -13.66
C LEU A 184 -1.28 9.77 -13.39
N ARG A 185 -2.04 10.12 -14.43
CA ARG A 185 -3.44 10.54 -14.29
C ARG A 185 -4.42 9.40 -14.05
N THR A 186 -4.02 8.17 -14.38
CA THR A 186 -4.83 6.97 -14.17
C THR A 186 -4.51 6.24 -12.86
N LEU A 187 -3.52 6.71 -12.09
CA LEU A 187 -3.15 6.10 -10.82
C LEU A 187 -4.23 6.35 -9.75
N PRO A 188 -4.66 5.29 -9.01
CA PRO A 188 -5.59 5.43 -7.89
C PRO A 188 -5.23 6.55 -6.90
N SER A 189 -3.95 6.76 -6.57
CA SER A 189 -3.55 7.75 -5.57
C SER A 189 -3.45 9.20 -6.08
N ARG A 190 -3.74 9.47 -7.37
CA ARG A 190 -3.52 10.79 -8.01
C ARG A 190 -4.09 11.97 -7.23
N GLU A 191 -5.26 11.80 -6.61
CA GLU A 191 -5.96 12.87 -5.90
C GLU A 191 -5.65 12.90 -4.41
N SER A 192 -4.86 11.94 -3.91
CA SER A 192 -4.45 11.91 -2.52
C SER A 192 -3.43 13.01 -2.24
N LYS A 193 -3.75 13.85 -1.26
CA LYS A 193 -2.90 14.94 -0.77
C LYS A 193 -2.29 14.65 0.59
N ASP A 194 -2.65 13.53 1.23
CA ASP A 194 -2.16 13.23 2.58
C ASP A 194 -0.72 12.69 2.54
N GLY A 195 0.05 13.06 3.56
CA GLY A 195 1.49 12.86 3.60
C GLY A 195 1.98 12.36 4.95
N PHE A 196 3.29 12.17 5.03
CA PHE A 196 3.99 11.72 6.21
C PHE A 196 3.79 12.66 7.42
N LYS A 197 3.53 12.07 8.60
CA LYS A 197 3.32 12.79 9.86
C LYS A 197 4.36 12.34 10.88
N SER A 198 5.40 13.15 11.08
CA SER A 198 6.54 12.83 11.97
C SER A 198 6.12 12.49 13.39
N ASN A 199 5.18 13.24 13.98
CA ASN A 199 4.72 13.05 15.35
C ASN A 199 4.00 11.71 15.56
N SER A 200 3.35 11.18 14.53
CA SER A 200 2.72 9.86 14.58
C SER A 200 3.76 8.74 14.52
N MET A 201 4.84 8.94 13.75
CA MET A 201 5.90 7.95 13.60
C MET A 201 6.65 7.70 14.91
N ASP A 202 7.02 8.74 15.68
CA ASP A 202 7.72 8.57 16.96
C ASP A 202 6.94 7.66 17.93
N ARG A 203 5.62 7.86 18.03
CA ARG A 203 4.73 7.02 18.84
C ARG A 203 4.69 5.57 18.34
N ILE A 204 4.59 5.39 17.02
CA ILE A 204 4.55 4.06 16.39
C ILE A 204 5.85 3.30 16.66
N LEU A 205 7.00 3.96 16.51
CA LEU A 205 8.30 3.33 16.74
C LEU A 205 8.52 2.94 18.21
N LYS A 206 8.08 3.78 19.16
CA LYS A 206 8.20 3.50 20.60
C LYS A 206 7.30 2.35 21.07
N ASN A 207 6.16 2.15 20.42
CA ASN A 207 5.25 1.06 20.76
C ASN A 207 5.76 -0.32 20.29
N GLY A 208 6.77 -0.36 19.40
CA GLY A 208 7.36 -1.60 18.90
C GLY A 208 6.39 -2.48 18.11
N GLY A 209 6.72 -3.78 17.98
CA GLY A 209 5.84 -4.78 17.38
C GLY A 209 5.90 -4.93 15.85
N PHE A 210 7.03 -4.54 15.23
CA PHE A 210 7.22 -4.68 13.77
C PHE A 210 7.64 -6.09 13.33
N GLU A 211 8.03 -6.95 14.27
CA GLU A 211 8.47 -8.33 13.99
C GLU A 211 7.30 -9.24 13.58
N ASN A 212 6.10 -8.97 14.12
CA ASN A 212 4.88 -9.66 13.76
C ASN A 212 3.71 -8.66 13.83
N TYR A 213 3.12 -8.33 12.68
CA TYR A 213 2.04 -7.35 12.54
C TYR A 213 0.72 -7.77 13.24
N SER A 214 0.72 -8.85 14.02
CA SER A 214 -0.44 -9.41 14.72
C SER A 214 -1.10 -8.48 15.74
N HIS A 215 -0.34 -7.53 16.30
CA HIS A 215 -0.88 -6.56 17.26
C HIS A 215 -1.59 -5.36 16.60
N LEU A 216 -1.47 -5.23 15.27
CA LEU A 216 -2.13 -4.16 14.52
C LEU A 216 -3.61 -4.50 14.28
N PRO A 217 -4.49 -3.49 14.13
CA PRO A 217 -5.85 -3.71 13.66
C PRO A 217 -5.85 -4.54 12.37
N GLU A 218 -6.82 -5.45 12.21
CA GLU A 218 -6.83 -6.46 11.14
C GLU A 218 -6.52 -5.89 9.74
N ASN A 219 -7.21 -4.82 9.32
CA ASN A 219 -6.99 -4.19 8.02
C ASN A 219 -5.55 -3.68 7.84
N LEU A 220 -4.95 -3.17 8.91
CA LEU A 220 -3.59 -2.64 8.92
C LEU A 220 -2.57 -3.78 8.86
N ALA A 221 -2.79 -4.85 9.64
CA ALA A 221 -1.99 -6.06 9.56
C ALA A 221 -2.01 -6.64 8.15
N CYS A 222 -3.19 -6.72 7.52
CA CYS A 222 -3.34 -7.21 6.15
C CYS A 222 -2.54 -6.38 5.15
N GLU A 223 -2.64 -5.04 5.21
CA GLU A 223 -1.86 -4.15 4.33
C GLU A 223 -0.35 -4.34 4.49
N MET A 224 0.13 -4.48 5.73
CA MET A 224 1.57 -4.66 6.01
C MET A 224 2.08 -6.05 5.61
N ILE A 225 1.29 -7.10 5.80
CA ILE A 225 1.63 -8.44 5.32
C ILE A 225 1.65 -8.46 3.79
N PHE A 226 0.66 -7.85 3.13
CA PHE A 226 0.62 -7.71 1.67
C PHE A 226 1.86 -6.99 1.13
N LEU A 227 2.23 -5.84 1.72
CA LEU A 227 3.46 -5.10 1.39
C LEU A 227 4.70 -5.99 1.48
N ARG A 228 4.81 -6.79 2.54
CA ARG A 228 5.97 -7.66 2.79
C ARG A 228 6.03 -8.86 1.86
N ASN A 229 4.91 -9.45 1.51
CA ASN A 229 4.85 -10.64 0.65
C ASN A 229 5.01 -10.27 -0.83
N HIS A 230 4.47 -9.13 -1.26
CA HIS A 230 4.35 -8.85 -2.70
C HIS A 230 5.21 -7.68 -3.20
N LEU A 231 5.70 -6.79 -2.33
CA LEU A 231 6.39 -5.56 -2.74
C LEU A 231 7.84 -5.50 -2.23
N GLY A 232 8.71 -4.88 -3.02
CA GLY A 232 10.14 -4.70 -2.75
C GLY A 232 10.47 -3.39 -2.01
N SER A 233 11.47 -3.46 -1.14
CA SER A 233 12.14 -2.28 -0.57
C SER A 233 13.49 -2.07 -1.23
N HIS A 234 14.17 -0.97 -0.92
CA HIS A 234 15.55 -0.73 -1.37
C HIS A 234 16.49 -1.94 -1.17
N LEU A 235 16.37 -2.62 -0.03
CA LEU A 235 17.25 -3.71 0.40
C LEU A 235 16.76 -5.11 0.02
N TYR A 236 15.44 -5.32 -0.12
CA TYR A 236 14.88 -6.65 -0.30
C TYR A 236 13.85 -6.71 -1.43
N ALA A 237 13.91 -7.77 -2.23
CA ALA A 237 12.84 -8.14 -3.15
C ALA A 237 11.89 -9.16 -2.48
N PRO A 238 10.59 -9.14 -2.82
CA PRO A 238 9.64 -10.15 -2.36
C PRO A 238 9.94 -11.51 -3.01
N ASN A 239 10.28 -11.49 -4.30
CA ASN A 239 10.58 -12.66 -5.13
C ASN A 239 11.49 -12.25 -6.30
N ASN A 240 11.73 -13.17 -7.24
CA ASN A 240 12.57 -12.92 -8.43
C ASN A 240 11.81 -12.28 -9.60
N LYS A 241 10.52 -11.97 -9.46
CA LYS A 241 9.74 -11.32 -10.53
C LYS A 241 10.19 -9.87 -10.66
N LYS A 242 10.19 -9.35 -11.89
CA LYS A 242 10.57 -7.96 -12.16
C LYS A 242 9.43 -7.01 -11.77
N SER A 243 9.70 -6.05 -10.90
CA SER A 243 8.83 -4.90 -10.67
C SER A 243 9.24 -3.72 -11.56
N TYR A 244 8.34 -2.75 -11.74
CA TYR A 244 8.70 -1.49 -12.41
C TYR A 244 9.61 -0.68 -11.52
N PHE A 245 9.12 -0.30 -10.34
CA PHE A 245 9.93 0.37 -9.32
C PHE A 245 10.75 -0.66 -8.57
N ARG A 246 12.01 -0.32 -8.34
CA ARG A 246 12.84 -1.09 -7.42
C ARG A 246 12.40 -0.85 -5.97
N ASN A 247 12.07 0.39 -5.62
CA ASN A 247 11.82 0.88 -4.26
C ASN A 247 10.30 1.07 -4.04
N GLU A 248 9.54 -0.02 -4.09
CA GLU A 248 8.07 0.01 -4.05
C GLU A 248 7.54 0.40 -2.67
N TRP A 249 8.18 -0.05 -1.60
CA TRP A 249 7.86 0.40 -0.24
C TRP A 249 8.10 1.91 -0.08
N GLU A 250 9.19 2.41 -0.66
CA GLU A 250 9.52 3.83 -0.65
C GLU A 250 8.53 4.64 -1.50
N TYR A 251 8.04 4.09 -2.62
CA TYR A 251 6.91 4.67 -3.35
C TYR A 251 5.67 4.76 -2.48
N VAL A 252 5.31 3.69 -1.76
CA VAL A 252 4.15 3.72 -0.86
C VAL A 252 4.34 4.80 0.21
N ALA A 253 5.54 4.94 0.78
CA ALA A 253 5.83 5.99 1.74
C ALA A 253 5.82 7.41 1.12
N ALA A 254 6.39 7.62 -0.06
CA ALA A 254 6.68 8.94 -0.62
C ALA A 254 5.70 9.41 -1.71
N GLY A 255 5.26 8.51 -2.59
CA GLY A 255 4.27 8.76 -3.65
C GLY A 255 4.81 9.59 -4.81
N LYS A 256 6.08 9.41 -5.17
CA LYS A 256 6.73 10.10 -6.29
C LYS A 256 6.86 9.21 -7.52
N PRO A 257 6.83 9.79 -8.72
CA PRO A 257 6.94 9.04 -9.97
C PRO A 257 8.35 8.48 -10.26
N SER A 258 9.32 8.64 -9.35
CA SER A 258 10.70 8.16 -9.51
C SER A 258 11.16 7.33 -8.31
N ASP A 259 11.85 6.20 -8.55
CA ASP A 259 12.56 5.46 -7.50
C ASP A 259 13.57 6.33 -6.75
N THR A 260 14.26 7.24 -7.45
CA THR A 260 15.29 8.10 -6.86
C THR A 260 14.66 9.14 -5.94
N GLU A 261 13.57 9.78 -6.35
CA GLU A 261 12.84 10.74 -5.52
C GLU A 261 12.21 10.08 -4.29
N ASN A 262 11.64 8.88 -4.47
CA ASN A 262 11.05 8.11 -3.38
C ASN A 262 12.09 7.79 -2.30
N LEU A 263 13.24 7.24 -2.71
CA LEU A 263 14.33 6.93 -1.79
C LEU A 263 14.91 8.17 -1.11
N LYS A 264 15.09 9.27 -1.86
CA LYS A 264 15.55 10.56 -1.31
C LYS A 264 14.61 11.10 -0.23
N ILE A 265 13.30 11.02 -0.44
CA ILE A 265 12.30 11.43 0.55
C ILE A 265 12.34 10.54 1.79
N VAL A 266 12.46 9.21 1.60
CA VAL A 266 12.58 8.27 2.72
C VAL A 266 13.85 8.53 3.55
N ARG A 267 15.01 8.71 2.90
CA ARG A 267 16.27 9.10 3.58
C ARG A 267 16.10 10.37 4.41
N ARG A 268 15.49 11.41 3.83
CA ARG A 268 15.21 12.68 4.55
C ARG A 268 14.29 12.48 5.76
N ARG A 269 13.27 11.63 5.64
CA ARG A 269 12.34 11.36 6.75
C ARG A 269 12.99 10.55 7.85
N LEU A 270 13.81 9.55 7.51
CA LEU A 270 14.63 8.83 8.49
C LEU A 270 15.52 9.81 9.24
N PHE A 271 16.24 10.68 8.52
CA PHE A 271 17.11 11.68 9.13
C PHE A 271 16.35 12.55 10.15
N ILE A 272 15.18 13.09 9.78
CA ILE A 272 14.38 13.95 10.70
C ILE A 272 13.99 13.18 11.97
N VAL A 273 13.51 11.95 11.83
CA VAL A 273 13.06 11.13 12.98
C VAL A 273 14.24 10.72 13.86
N ARG A 274 15.35 10.31 13.24
CA ARG A 274 16.59 9.96 13.94
C ARG A 274 17.20 11.16 14.65
N ASN A 275 17.23 12.33 14.00
CA ASN A 275 17.73 13.56 14.60
C ASN A 275 16.92 13.94 15.84
N GLY A 276 15.59 13.89 15.75
CA GLY A 276 14.72 14.14 16.91
C GLY A 276 14.97 13.18 18.08
N ALA A 277 15.12 11.89 17.81
CA ALA A 277 15.44 10.89 18.84
C ALA A 277 16.84 11.07 19.43
N ASN A 278 17.84 11.38 18.60
CA ASN A 278 19.22 11.60 19.02
C ASN A 278 19.35 12.88 19.85
N LEU A 279 18.66 13.95 19.46
CA LEU A 279 18.61 15.19 20.22
C LEU A 279 17.94 14.98 21.58
N ALA A 280 16.83 14.25 21.64
CA ALA A 280 16.18 13.89 22.89
C ALA A 280 17.12 13.09 23.83
N TYR A 281 17.91 12.17 23.27
CA TYR A 281 18.93 11.46 24.04
C TYR A 281 20.03 12.39 24.57
N LEU A 282 20.57 13.29 23.73
CA LEU A 282 21.60 14.25 24.16
C LEU A 282 21.14 15.10 25.35
N TRP A 283 19.89 15.58 25.35
CA TRP A 283 19.31 16.34 26.48
C TRP A 283 19.09 15.50 27.73
N SER A 284 18.88 14.18 27.59
CA SER A 284 18.74 13.27 28.72
C SER A 284 20.08 12.86 29.34
N ASP A 285 21.18 12.99 28.59
CA ASP A 285 22.52 12.58 29.02
C ASP A 285 23.25 13.77 29.66
N SER A 286 23.36 13.75 30.99
CA SER A 286 23.98 14.84 31.76
C SER A 286 25.46 15.04 31.44
N GLU A 287 26.18 13.97 31.08
CA GLU A 287 27.61 14.03 30.76
C GLU A 287 27.82 14.72 29.41
N LYS A 288 27.04 14.35 28.38
CA LYS A 288 27.10 15.01 27.06
C LYS A 288 26.61 16.45 27.11
N THR A 289 25.60 16.74 27.94
CA THR A 289 25.10 18.10 28.15
C THR A 289 26.15 18.98 28.84
N GLN A 290 26.79 18.51 29.91
CA GLN A 290 27.86 19.25 30.59
C GLN A 290 29.08 19.45 29.69
N LEU A 291 29.45 18.43 28.92
CA LEU A 291 30.55 18.52 27.96
C LEU A 291 30.30 19.61 26.90
N THR A 292 29.11 19.60 26.28
CA THR A 292 28.78 20.60 25.26
C THR A 292 28.72 22.02 25.83
N MET A 293 28.30 22.18 27.09
CA MET A 293 28.35 23.48 27.78
C MET A 293 29.79 23.94 28.00
N ALA A 294 30.66 23.07 28.53
CA ALA A 294 32.05 23.42 28.79
C ALA A 294 32.78 23.85 27.50
N VAL A 295 32.54 23.15 26.39
CA VAL A 295 33.08 23.53 25.09
C VAL A 295 32.49 24.85 24.59
N ALA A 296 31.19 25.07 24.80
CA ALA A 296 30.54 26.33 24.41
C ALA A 296 31.06 27.54 25.20
N GLU A 297 31.36 27.36 26.49
CA GLU A 297 31.96 28.39 27.36
C GLU A 297 33.37 28.77 26.91
N ILE A 298 34.17 27.82 26.42
CA ILE A 298 35.49 28.11 25.84
C ILE A 298 35.34 28.90 24.54
N ILE A 299 34.42 28.48 23.65
CA ILE A 299 34.23 29.12 22.34
C ILE A 299 33.69 30.55 22.48
N SER A 300 32.66 30.75 23.29
CA SER A 300 32.05 32.07 23.50
C SER A 300 31.37 32.13 24.86
N PRO A 301 32.06 32.61 25.93
CA PRO A 301 31.49 32.69 27.27
C PRO A 301 30.17 33.47 27.34
N ALA A 302 30.09 34.57 26.58
CA ALA A 302 28.91 35.44 26.58
C ALA A 302 27.70 34.83 25.84
N ALA A 303 27.94 33.94 24.88
CA ALA A 303 26.90 33.28 24.08
C ALA A 303 26.84 31.76 24.31
N ALA A 304 27.44 31.25 25.38
CA ALA A 304 27.62 29.82 25.62
C ALA A 304 26.31 29.00 25.51
N PRO A 305 25.16 29.45 26.05
CA PRO A 305 23.90 28.72 25.85
C PRO A 305 23.48 28.58 24.38
N ALA A 306 23.70 29.62 23.56
CA ALA A 306 23.37 29.58 22.14
C ALA A 306 24.33 28.69 21.36
N VAL A 307 25.63 28.75 21.66
CA VAL A 307 26.64 27.87 21.06
C VAL A 307 26.40 26.41 21.44
N GLN A 308 26.00 26.12 22.68
CA GLN A 308 25.65 24.77 23.12
C GLN A 308 24.50 24.19 22.29
N LEU A 309 23.44 24.97 22.04
CA LEU A 309 22.32 24.53 21.19
C LEU A 309 22.78 24.12 19.79
N VAL A 310 23.69 24.90 19.19
CA VAL A 310 24.27 24.60 17.87
C VAL A 310 25.10 23.32 17.93
N LEU A 311 25.94 23.14 18.95
CA LEU A 311 26.76 21.93 19.12
C LEU A 311 25.89 20.68 19.29
N MET A 312 24.85 20.74 20.13
CA MET A 312 23.95 19.60 20.34
C MET A 312 23.18 19.23 19.07
N GLU A 313 22.66 20.22 18.34
CA GLU A 313 21.96 19.96 17.07
C GLU A 313 22.88 19.33 16.03
N LEU A 314 24.09 19.89 15.84
CA LEU A 314 25.04 19.34 14.87
C LEU A 314 25.53 17.93 15.25
N TRP A 315 25.69 17.65 16.55
CA TRP A 315 26.06 16.33 17.01
C TRP A 315 24.94 15.30 16.82
N ALA A 316 23.69 15.66 17.13
CA ALA A 316 22.52 14.83 16.84
C ALA A 316 22.36 14.57 15.32
N ALA A 317 22.61 15.58 14.49
CA ALA A 317 22.55 15.49 13.04
C ALA A 317 23.63 14.56 12.47
N ALA A 318 24.87 14.63 12.97
CA ALA A 318 25.94 13.73 12.56
C ALA A 318 25.61 12.27 12.92
N GLU A 319 25.11 12.02 14.13
CA GLU A 319 24.66 10.69 14.55
C GLU A 319 23.50 10.21 13.66
N ALA A 320 22.54 11.08 13.36
CA ALA A 320 21.40 10.75 12.50
C ALA A 320 21.82 10.42 11.06
N SER A 321 22.83 11.10 10.52
CA SER A 321 23.41 10.77 9.21
C SER A 321 24.03 9.38 9.23
N SER A 322 24.85 9.08 10.24
CA SER A 322 25.44 7.73 10.41
C SER A 322 24.35 6.66 10.56
N ASP A 323 23.29 6.95 11.31
CA ASP A 323 22.16 6.04 11.49
C ASP A 323 21.46 5.72 10.17
N VAL A 324 21.23 6.72 9.31
CA VAL A 324 20.63 6.51 7.99
C VAL A 324 21.53 5.64 7.11
N ASP A 325 22.83 5.90 7.11
CA ASP A 325 23.78 5.11 6.33
C ASP A 325 23.85 3.66 6.84
N ASP A 326 23.81 3.45 8.15
CA ASP A 326 23.75 2.11 8.73
C ASP A 326 22.47 1.37 8.33
N LEU A 327 21.30 2.03 8.37
CA LEU A 327 20.04 1.43 7.92
C LEU A 327 20.09 1.05 6.43
N LEU A 328 20.62 1.91 5.56
CA LEU A 328 20.77 1.63 4.13
C LEU A 328 21.82 0.55 3.82
N ASN A 329 22.71 0.26 4.78
CA ASN A 329 23.66 -0.84 4.69
C ASN A 329 23.18 -2.10 5.42
N ASP A 330 21.85 -2.23 5.62
CA ASP A 330 21.20 -3.39 6.23
C ASP A 330 21.65 -3.65 7.67
N LYS A 331 22.10 -2.61 8.38
CA LYS A 331 22.35 -2.67 9.82
C LYS A 331 21.12 -2.20 10.59
N ARG A 332 21.10 -2.50 11.89
CA ARG A 332 20.02 -2.10 12.81
C ARG A 332 20.38 -0.84 13.57
N VAL A 333 19.36 -0.04 13.87
CA VAL A 333 19.50 1.20 14.65
C VAL A 333 18.41 1.25 15.74
N PRO A 334 18.78 1.37 17.03
CA PRO A 334 17.81 1.42 18.13
C PRO A 334 16.98 2.71 18.08
N VAL A 335 15.70 2.63 18.44
CA VAL A 335 14.79 3.79 18.42
C VAL A 335 15.31 4.92 19.31
N ILE A 336 15.73 4.59 20.53
CA ILE A 336 16.37 5.51 21.47
C ILE A 336 17.82 5.08 21.66
N LYS A 337 18.74 6.04 21.61
CA LYS A 337 20.17 5.80 21.81
C LYS A 337 20.51 5.62 23.29
N THR A 338 21.65 4.99 23.52
CA THR A 338 22.31 4.80 24.81
C THR A 338 23.79 5.18 24.65
N LYS A 339 24.53 5.21 25.76
CA LYS A 339 25.98 5.49 25.73
C LYS A 339 26.73 4.48 24.88
N GLU A 340 26.29 3.23 24.88
CA GLU A 340 26.90 2.10 24.17
C GLU A 340 26.54 2.08 22.68
N THR A 341 25.45 2.75 22.27
CA THR A 341 24.96 2.72 20.88
C THR A 341 25.24 4.02 20.11
N TRP A 342 25.79 5.03 20.79
CA TRP A 342 26.23 6.31 20.23
C TRP A 342 27.62 6.19 19.57
N LYS A 343 27.76 6.67 18.33
CA LYS A 343 28.96 6.41 17.50
C LYS A 343 29.82 7.64 17.26
N THR A 344 29.20 8.80 17.09
CA THR A 344 29.89 10.02 16.68
C THR A 344 30.57 10.73 17.85
N SER A 345 31.72 11.36 17.59
CA SER A 345 32.43 12.19 18.56
C SER A 345 32.17 13.68 18.32
N LEU A 346 32.21 14.46 19.40
CA LEU A 346 32.08 15.92 19.32
C LEU A 346 33.25 16.57 18.55
N SER A 347 34.43 15.96 18.54
CA SER A 347 35.61 16.44 17.81
C SER A 347 35.36 16.63 16.32
N GLY A 348 34.66 15.69 15.67
CA GLY A 348 34.32 15.81 14.24
C GLY A 348 33.36 16.97 13.94
N ILE A 349 32.52 17.36 14.91
CA ILE A 349 31.61 18.50 14.79
C ILE A 349 32.37 19.82 14.83
N LEU A 350 33.39 19.91 15.69
CA LEU A 350 34.20 21.11 15.86
C LEU A 350 35.01 21.49 14.62
N GLU A 351 35.34 20.49 13.79
CA GLU A 351 36.04 20.68 12.53
C GLU A 351 35.08 20.90 11.34
N SER A 352 33.77 20.76 11.55
CA SER A 352 32.78 20.82 10.49
C SER A 352 32.60 22.23 9.92
N ARG A 353 32.42 22.32 8.60
CA ARG A 353 32.05 23.58 7.92
C ARG A 353 30.72 24.14 8.45
N ALA A 354 29.80 23.26 8.84
CA ALA A 354 28.49 23.64 9.36
C ALA A 354 28.58 24.43 10.66
N LEU A 355 29.41 23.99 11.61
CA LEU A 355 29.67 24.75 12.84
C LEU A 355 30.31 26.10 12.51
N ARG A 356 31.37 26.08 11.68
CA ARG A 356 32.10 27.30 11.33
C ARG A 356 31.20 28.38 10.68
N GLY A 357 30.24 27.98 9.85
CA GLY A 357 29.27 28.89 9.25
C GLY A 357 28.20 29.44 10.21
N LYS A 358 28.13 28.95 11.45
CA LYS A 358 27.19 29.39 12.49
C LYS A 358 27.84 30.26 13.58
N LEU A 359 29.17 30.32 13.61
CA LEU A 359 29.92 31.10 14.57
C LEU A 359 30.32 32.45 13.96
N ASP A 360 30.42 33.48 14.80
CA ASP A 360 31.01 34.77 14.42
C ASP A 360 32.55 34.71 14.40
N GLU A 361 33.19 35.77 13.93
CA GLU A 361 34.65 35.82 13.77
C GLU A 361 35.39 35.66 15.12
N GLU A 362 34.84 36.19 16.21
CA GLU A 362 35.43 36.10 17.55
C GLU A 362 35.37 34.67 18.09
N ALA A 363 34.22 34.01 17.97
CA ALA A 363 34.04 32.62 18.37
C ALA A 363 34.88 31.66 17.51
N LEU A 364 35.02 31.93 16.21
CA LEU A 364 35.90 31.15 15.33
C LEU A 364 37.37 31.25 15.76
N LYS A 365 37.83 32.46 16.08
CA LYS A 365 39.19 32.68 16.59
C LYS A 365 39.41 31.95 17.92
N SER A 366 38.46 32.06 18.86
CA SER A 366 38.54 31.36 20.14
C SER A 366 38.59 29.83 19.97
N LEU A 367 37.75 29.27 19.08
CA LEU A 367 37.72 27.85 18.76
C LEU A 367 39.09 27.35 18.22
N ASP A 368 39.72 28.13 17.33
CA ASP A 368 41.01 27.76 16.76
C ASP A 368 42.17 27.95 17.77
N GLU A 369 42.12 28.96 18.65
CA GLU A 369 43.12 29.20 19.71
C GLU A 369 43.08 28.14 20.82
N HIS A 370 41.89 27.71 21.24
CA HIS A 370 41.70 26.75 22.34
C HIS A 370 41.52 25.30 21.86
N ARG A 371 41.86 25.00 20.60
CA ARG A 371 41.67 23.67 19.99
C ARG A 371 42.26 22.53 20.82
N SER A 372 43.47 22.69 21.37
CA SER A 372 44.13 21.64 22.15
C SER A 372 43.39 21.37 23.47
N GLU A 373 42.95 22.42 24.17
CA GLU A 373 42.17 22.32 25.41
C GLU A 373 40.82 21.65 25.15
N ILE A 374 40.12 22.07 24.09
CA ILE A 374 38.86 21.46 23.67
C ILE A 374 39.08 19.99 23.28
N GLY A 375 40.21 19.65 22.65
CA GLY A 375 40.60 18.28 22.33
C GLY A 375 40.76 17.38 23.56
N GLU A 376 41.37 17.89 24.65
CA GLU A 376 41.50 17.17 25.91
C GLU A 376 40.15 16.95 26.61
N VAL A 377 39.29 17.96 26.59
CA VAL A 377 37.94 17.92 27.17
C VAL A 377 37.04 16.93 26.40
N THR A 378 37.13 16.91 25.07
CA THR A 378 36.31 16.05 24.20
C THR A 378 36.85 14.63 24.03
N GLY A 379 38.15 14.41 24.25
CA GLY A 379 38.81 13.10 24.12
C GLY A 379 38.31 12.03 25.09
N LYS A 380 37.60 12.43 26.16
CA LYS A 380 37.01 11.51 27.15
C LYS A 380 35.60 11.01 26.79
N ALA A 381 34.94 11.62 25.80
CA ALA A 381 33.53 11.40 25.48
C ALA A 381 33.30 10.95 24.02
N GLY A 382 34.23 10.14 23.48
CA GLY A 382 34.08 9.50 22.17
C GLY A 382 32.95 8.46 22.16
N GLY A 383 32.36 8.23 20.98
CA GLY A 383 31.43 7.13 20.79
C GLY A 383 32.16 5.79 20.93
N ASN A 384 32.01 5.13 22.08
CA ASN A 384 32.57 3.81 22.33
C ASN A 384 31.72 2.68 21.72
N GLY A 385 30.68 3.02 20.95
CA GLY A 385 29.77 2.06 20.37
C GLY A 385 30.43 1.20 19.30
N SER A 386 30.63 -0.08 19.60
CA SER A 386 31.08 -1.06 18.62
C SER A 386 29.99 -1.30 17.58
N GLY A 387 30.36 -1.27 16.29
CA GLY A 387 29.44 -1.28 15.14
C GLY A 387 28.58 -2.54 14.93
N ASN A 388 28.55 -3.49 15.86
CA ASN A 388 27.67 -4.67 15.83
C ASN A 388 26.57 -4.54 16.88
N ILE A 389 25.61 -3.66 16.61
CA ILE A 389 24.39 -3.56 17.40
C ILE A 389 23.41 -4.58 16.81
N SER A 390 23.21 -5.72 17.49
CA SER A 390 22.14 -6.67 17.15
C SER A 390 20.75 -6.16 17.56
N GLU A 391 20.72 -5.15 18.44
CA GLU A 391 19.52 -4.52 18.97
C GLU A 391 19.06 -3.33 18.11
N GLY A 392 17.75 -3.15 18.00
CA GLY A 392 17.14 -2.04 17.26
C GLY A 392 16.45 -2.45 15.98
N LEU A 393 15.87 -1.45 15.31
CA LEU A 393 15.02 -1.67 14.15
C LEU A 393 15.85 -1.66 12.86
N SER A 394 15.48 -2.53 11.93
CA SER A 394 15.97 -2.56 10.55
C SER A 394 15.37 -1.43 9.71
N TYR A 395 15.92 -1.23 8.52
CA TYR A 395 15.41 -0.26 7.55
C TYR A 395 13.91 -0.45 7.23
N GLU A 396 13.49 -1.70 7.01
CA GLU A 396 12.09 -2.00 6.68
C GLU A 396 11.16 -1.75 7.86
N GLU A 397 11.60 -1.94 9.10
CA GLU A 397 10.80 -1.66 10.29
C GLU A 397 10.61 -0.14 10.49
N TYR A 398 11.64 0.67 10.24
CA TYR A 398 11.48 2.13 10.19
C TYR A 398 10.56 2.57 9.04
N LEU A 399 10.68 1.94 7.87
CA LEU A 399 9.85 2.24 6.71
C LEU A 399 8.38 1.84 6.96
N SER A 400 8.13 0.71 7.63
CA SER A 400 6.82 0.34 8.15
C SER A 400 6.28 1.42 9.07
N GLY A 401 7.08 1.93 10.02
CA GLY A 401 6.70 3.07 10.87
C GLY A 401 6.25 4.30 10.07
N MET A 402 6.94 4.63 8.97
CA MET A 402 6.52 5.71 8.07
C MET A 402 5.20 5.42 7.38
N ILE A 403 5.05 4.22 6.80
CA ILE A 403 3.85 3.80 6.07
C ILE A 403 2.63 3.76 6.99
N LEU A 404 2.80 3.33 8.23
CA LEU A 404 1.76 3.31 9.27
C LEU A 404 1.37 4.71 9.74
N SER A 405 2.25 5.70 9.63
CA SER A 405 1.96 7.10 10.01
C SER A 405 1.02 7.84 9.04
N MET A 406 0.78 7.26 7.87
CA MET A 406 -0.05 7.82 6.79
C MET A 406 -1.55 7.55 7.04
N SER A 407 -2.45 8.32 6.40
CA SER A 407 -3.86 7.93 6.39
C SER A 407 -4.05 6.53 5.78
N PRO A 408 -4.99 5.74 6.32
CA PRO A 408 -5.27 4.42 5.78
C PRO A 408 -5.65 4.45 4.30
N GLU A 409 -6.42 5.45 3.87
CA GLU A 409 -6.86 5.57 2.49
C GLU A 409 -5.70 5.80 1.52
N THR A 410 -4.80 6.75 1.81
CA THR A 410 -3.63 7.03 0.97
C THR A 410 -2.69 5.84 0.87
N ARG A 411 -2.51 5.10 1.97
CA ARG A 411 -1.69 3.90 1.97
C ARG A 411 -2.26 2.84 1.03
N THR A 412 -3.56 2.54 1.11
CA THR A 412 -4.19 1.59 0.19
C THR A 412 -4.09 2.06 -1.25
N LEU A 413 -4.40 3.34 -1.53
CA LEU A 413 -4.32 3.87 -2.89
C LEU A 413 -2.91 3.75 -3.49
N ARG A 414 -1.85 3.98 -2.71
CA ARG A 414 -0.47 3.81 -3.20
C ARG A 414 -0.04 2.36 -3.36
N ILE A 415 -0.60 1.43 -2.57
CA ILE A 415 -0.42 -0.01 -2.82
C ILE A 415 -1.10 -0.38 -4.14
N MET A 416 -2.30 0.14 -4.39
CA MET A 416 -3.05 -0.06 -5.64
C MET A 416 -2.29 0.51 -6.85
N ASP A 417 -1.68 1.68 -6.73
CA ASP A 417 -0.79 2.22 -7.77
C ASP A 417 0.31 1.24 -8.14
N ILE A 418 1.02 0.67 -7.15
CA ILE A 418 2.12 -0.27 -7.41
C ILE A 418 1.63 -1.53 -8.13
N VAL A 419 0.49 -2.09 -7.70
CA VAL A 419 -0.13 -3.23 -8.40
C VAL A 419 -0.43 -2.84 -9.85
N GLN A 420 -1.11 -1.71 -10.07
CA GLN A 420 -1.44 -1.25 -11.42
C GLN A 420 -0.20 -1.00 -12.29
N ILE A 421 0.82 -0.33 -11.75
CA ILE A 421 2.07 -0.04 -12.45
C ILE A 421 2.78 -1.33 -12.85
N ASN A 422 2.85 -2.31 -11.95
CA ASN A 422 3.51 -3.57 -12.22
C ASN A 422 2.75 -4.44 -13.21
N MET A 423 1.42 -4.45 -13.14
CA MET A 423 0.57 -5.15 -14.13
C MET A 423 0.73 -4.52 -15.50
N LYS A 424 0.79 -3.18 -15.58
CA LYS A 424 1.11 -2.44 -16.80
C LYS A 424 2.49 -2.77 -17.38
N TYR A 425 3.48 -2.88 -16.50
CA TYR A 425 4.86 -3.14 -16.89
C TYR A 425 5.09 -4.58 -17.36
N ARG A 426 4.46 -5.56 -16.71
CA ARG A 426 4.73 -6.99 -16.96
C ARG A 426 3.80 -7.64 -17.98
N TYR A 427 2.52 -7.28 -17.99
CA TYR A 427 1.50 -8.08 -18.68
C TYR A 427 0.68 -7.28 -19.67
N TYR A 428 0.05 -6.18 -19.25
CA TYR A 428 -0.91 -5.45 -20.09
C TYR A 428 -0.70 -3.95 -20.05
N LYS A 429 -0.21 -3.37 -21.14
CA LYS A 429 0.08 -1.93 -21.26
C LYS A 429 -1.10 -1.03 -20.82
N ASP A 430 -2.32 -1.48 -21.11
CA ASP A 430 -3.55 -0.74 -20.85
C ASP A 430 -4.22 -1.09 -19.51
N PHE A 431 -3.65 -1.99 -18.69
CA PHE A 431 -4.23 -2.44 -17.41
C PHE A 431 -4.67 -1.27 -16.51
N ASN A 432 -5.93 -1.27 -16.08
CA ASN A 432 -6.47 -0.26 -15.19
C ASN A 432 -7.38 -0.92 -14.15
N LEU A 433 -7.09 -0.76 -12.86
CA LEU A 433 -7.86 -1.41 -11.78
C LEU A 433 -9.36 -1.05 -11.83
N ARG A 434 -9.71 0.10 -12.39
CA ARG A 434 -11.11 0.52 -12.54
C ARG A 434 -11.93 -0.38 -13.48
N GLU A 435 -11.28 -1.09 -14.40
CA GLU A 435 -11.92 -1.99 -15.36
C GLU A 435 -11.96 -3.45 -14.85
N TYR A 436 -11.50 -3.66 -13.63
CA TYR A 436 -11.50 -4.95 -12.95
C TYR A 436 -12.47 -4.91 -11.78
N HIS A 437 -13.21 -6.00 -11.60
CA HIS A 437 -14.28 -6.07 -10.63
C HIS A 437 -14.15 -7.31 -9.75
N ARG A 438 -14.52 -7.18 -8.47
CA ARG A 438 -14.56 -8.30 -7.52
C ARG A 438 -15.92 -8.99 -7.42
N GLY A 439 -16.90 -8.50 -8.15
CA GLY A 439 -18.28 -8.94 -8.07
C GLY A 439 -19.13 -8.34 -9.18
N LEU A 440 -20.38 -8.77 -9.22
CA LEU A 440 -21.39 -8.23 -10.10
C LEU A 440 -22.77 -8.31 -9.45
N ARG A 441 -23.62 -7.35 -9.79
CA ARG A 441 -25.06 -7.47 -9.63
C ARG A 441 -25.68 -7.78 -10.99
N PHE A 442 -26.66 -8.67 -11.01
CA PHE A 442 -27.38 -9.03 -12.23
C PHE A 442 -28.87 -9.11 -11.97
N THR A 443 -29.66 -8.75 -12.97
CA THR A 443 -31.12 -8.87 -12.97
C THR A 443 -31.55 -9.64 -14.19
N ILE A 444 -32.20 -10.79 -13.98
CA ILE A 444 -32.70 -11.64 -15.06
C ILE A 444 -34.17 -11.33 -15.29
N LYS A 445 -34.51 -10.95 -16.53
CA LYS A 445 -35.86 -10.56 -16.91
C LYS A 445 -36.61 -11.75 -17.48
N THR A 446 -37.67 -12.14 -16.77
CA THR A 446 -38.63 -13.17 -17.18
C THR A 446 -40.03 -12.58 -17.26
N ASN A 447 -40.98 -13.24 -17.91
CA ASN A 447 -42.34 -12.74 -18.16
C ASN A 447 -42.98 -12.02 -16.94
N GLY A 448 -42.79 -10.70 -16.85
CA GLY A 448 -43.36 -9.83 -15.80
C GLY A 448 -42.66 -9.85 -14.44
N LEU A 449 -41.55 -10.60 -14.29
CA LEU A 449 -40.85 -10.80 -13.02
C LEU A 449 -39.34 -10.67 -13.19
N ASP A 450 -38.77 -9.74 -12.42
CA ASP A 450 -37.34 -9.46 -12.36
C ASP A 450 -36.73 -10.18 -11.15
N GLN A 451 -35.70 -10.98 -11.41
CA GLN A 451 -34.92 -11.61 -10.34
C GLN A 451 -33.53 -11.00 -10.28
N THR A 452 -33.21 -10.35 -9.16
CA THR A 452 -31.90 -9.77 -8.90
C THR A 452 -31.05 -10.70 -8.04
N GLY A 453 -29.81 -10.90 -8.44
CA GLY A 453 -28.76 -11.56 -7.68
C GLY A 453 -27.51 -10.70 -7.60
N GLU A 454 -26.68 -10.98 -6.61
CA GLU A 454 -25.38 -10.35 -6.41
C GLU A 454 -24.39 -11.44 -6.02
N ASP A 455 -23.28 -11.55 -6.73
CA ASP A 455 -22.22 -12.50 -6.44
C ASP A 455 -20.87 -11.76 -6.47
N GLN A 456 -19.98 -12.13 -5.54
CA GLN A 456 -18.66 -11.53 -5.36
C GLN A 456 -17.68 -12.60 -4.86
N TYR A 457 -16.39 -12.38 -5.06
CA TYR A 457 -15.36 -13.21 -4.43
C TYR A 457 -15.49 -13.16 -2.89
N SER A 458 -15.08 -14.25 -2.25
CA SER A 458 -15.27 -14.55 -0.82
C SER A 458 -14.03 -15.08 -0.18
#